data_AF-A0A1A8QFD9-F1
#
_entry.id   AF-A0A1A8QFD9-F1
#
_cell.length_a   1.000
_cell.length_b   1.000
_cell.length_c   1.000
_cell.angle_alpha   90.00
_cell.angle_beta   90.00
_cell.angle_gamma   90.00
#
_symmetry.space_group_name_H-M   'P 1'
#
loop_
_entity.id
_entity.type
_entity.pdbx_description
1 polymer ?
#
loop_
_entity_poly.entity_id
_entity_poly.type
_entity_poly.pdbx_seq_one_letter_code
_entity_poly.pdbx_strand_id
1 'polypeptide(L)'
;MLCCFLIGISGKSQVLFALVFTTRYLDLLTSFISLYNTTMKVIYIGCSYATVYLIYMKLKATYDGNHDTFRVEFLIVPVGGLAFLVNHDFSPLEILWTFSIYLESVAILPQLFMISKT
;
A
#
# COMPACT_ATOMS: atom_id res chain seq x y z
N MET A 1 1.59 9.55 -25.93
CA MET A 1 2.28 8.33 -25.47
C MET A 1 2.05 8.18 -23.96
N LEU A 2 0.79 8.00 -23.56
CA LEU A 2 0.37 7.76 -22.16
C LEU A 2 -0.76 6.70 -22.18
N CYS A 3 -0.58 5.71 -23.06
CA CYS A 3 -1.44 4.54 -23.23
C CYS A 3 -0.55 3.33 -22.93
N CYS A 4 0.10 3.32 -21.76
CA CYS A 4 0.70 2.09 -21.26
C CYS A 4 -0.40 1.38 -20.49
N PHE A 5 -0.73 0.19 -20.98
CA PHE A 5 -1.77 -0.69 -20.51
C PHE A 5 -1.71 -0.92 -18.98
N LEU A 6 -2.87 -0.82 -18.31
CA LEU A 6 -3.05 -1.44 -16.99
C LEU A 6 -3.19 -2.97 -17.06
N ILE A 7 -3.05 -3.57 -18.25
CA ILE A 7 -3.07 -5.03 -18.43
C ILE A 7 -1.85 -5.61 -17.68
N GLY A 8 -2.11 -6.33 -16.60
CA GLY A 8 -1.07 -6.95 -15.77
C GLY A 8 -0.67 -6.18 -14.50
N ILE A 9 -1.38 -5.10 -14.12
CA ILE A 9 -1.20 -4.44 -12.81
C ILE A 9 -2.25 -4.95 -11.81
N SER A 10 -1.79 -5.44 -10.66
CA SER A 10 -2.63 -5.86 -9.54
C SER A 10 -3.14 -4.66 -8.76
N GLY A 11 -4.46 -4.47 -8.78
CA GLY A 11 -5.14 -3.41 -8.03
C GLY A 11 -5.01 -3.62 -6.52
N LYS A 12 -4.90 -4.88 -6.08
CA LYS A 12 -4.74 -5.24 -4.65
C LYS A 12 -3.39 -4.80 -4.10
N SER A 13 -2.31 -4.96 -4.84
CA SER A 13 -0.98 -4.48 -4.44
C SER A 13 -0.96 -2.96 -4.26
N GLN A 14 -1.60 -2.21 -5.17
CA GLN A 14 -1.69 -0.75 -5.07
C GLN A 14 -2.49 -0.28 -3.85
N VAL A 15 -3.56 -0.98 -3.47
CA VAL A 15 -4.29 -0.70 -2.23
C VAL A 15 -3.42 -0.98 -1.00
N LEU A 16 -2.65 -2.07 -0.99
CA LEU A 16 -1.73 -2.38 0.10
C LEU A 16 -0.65 -1.29 0.24
N PHE A 17 -0.07 -0.81 -0.86
CA PHE A 17 0.89 0.31 -0.83
C PHE A 17 0.27 1.61 -0.33
N ALA A 18 -0.97 1.93 -0.73
CA ALA A 18 -1.68 3.10 -0.19
C ALA A 18 -1.89 2.99 1.33
N LEU A 19 -2.17 1.77 1.83
CA LEU A 19 -2.33 1.50 3.26
C LEU A 19 -0.98 1.64 4.01
N VAL A 20 0.12 1.15 3.43
CA VAL A 20 1.48 1.34 3.96
C VAL A 20 1.80 2.83 4.14
N PHE A 21 1.64 3.65 3.10
CA PHE A 21 1.96 5.08 3.19
C PHE A 21 1.03 5.82 4.15
N THR A 22 -0.24 5.41 4.24
CA THR A 22 -1.19 5.98 5.20
C THR A 22 -0.74 5.71 6.64
N THR A 23 -0.43 4.46 6.97
CA THR A 23 -0.03 4.05 8.34
C THR A 23 1.34 4.60 8.73
N ARG A 24 2.29 4.67 7.78
CA ARG A 24 3.64 5.20 8.02
C ARG A 24 3.69 6.70 8.25
N TYR A 25 2.86 7.45 7.53
CA TYR A 25 2.92 8.91 7.53
C TYR A 25 1.83 9.55 8.39
N LEU A 26 1.15 8.79 9.27
CA LEU A 26 0.26 9.34 10.30
C LEU A 26 0.96 10.34 11.22
N ASP A 27 2.27 10.17 11.42
CA ASP A 27 3.12 11.13 12.16
C ASP A 27 3.20 12.53 11.52
N LEU A 28 2.74 12.70 10.27
CA LEU A 28 2.64 14.02 9.61
C LEU A 28 1.73 15.00 10.37
N LEU A 29 0.76 14.49 11.16
CA LEU A 29 -0.14 15.33 11.95
C LEU A 29 0.45 15.74 13.31
N THR A 30 1.48 15.03 13.79
CA THR A 30 2.05 15.20 15.13
C THR A 30 3.42 15.85 15.12
N SER A 31 4.22 15.63 14.07
CA SER A 31 5.63 16.03 14.03
C SER A 31 5.96 16.79 12.75
N PHE A 32 6.32 18.07 12.88
CA PHE A 32 6.86 18.87 11.79
C PHE A 32 8.38 18.96 11.90
N ILE A 33 9.09 18.23 11.04
CA ILE A 33 10.56 18.28 11.00
C ILE A 33 11.05 19.34 9.99
N SER A 34 10.56 19.29 8.75
CA SER A 34 11.01 20.17 7.67
C SER A 34 9.99 20.19 6.53
N LEU A 35 9.95 21.31 5.79
CA LEU A 35 9.10 21.48 4.60
C LEU A 35 9.30 20.34 3.58
N TYR A 36 10.55 19.93 3.33
CA TYR A 36 10.86 18.86 2.39
C TYR A 36 10.26 17.51 2.82
N ASN A 37 10.40 17.16 4.10
CA ASN A 37 9.86 15.90 4.66
C ASN A 37 8.34 15.85 4.51
N THR A 38 7.66 16.92 4.92
CA THR A 38 6.19 17.04 4.83
C THR A 38 5.73 17.01 3.38
N THR A 39 6.41 17.71 2.48
CA THR A 39 6.06 17.77 1.05
C THR A 39 6.19 16.39 0.40
N MET A 40 7.31 15.69 0.62
CA MET A 40 7.52 14.35 0.07
C MET A 40 6.48 13.36 0.60
N LYS A 41 6.17 13.37 1.91
CA LYS A 41 5.12 12.53 2.49
C LYS A 41 3.76 12.77 1.82
N VAL A 42 3.37 14.03 1.62
CA VAL A 42 2.11 14.38 0.94
C VAL A 42 2.09 13.90 -0.51
N ILE A 43 3.20 14.03 -1.24
CA ILE A 43 3.32 13.54 -2.62
C ILE A 43 3.17 12.01 -2.66
N TYR A 44 3.84 11.26 -1.78
CA TYR A 44 3.72 9.80 -1.74
C TYR A 44 2.28 9.34 -1.49
N ILE A 45 1.61 9.95 -0.51
CA ILE A 45 0.20 9.68 -0.22
C ILE A 45 -0.65 10.03 -1.46
N GLY A 46 -0.55 11.26 -1.96
CA GLY A 46 -1.34 11.75 -3.09
C GLY A 46 -1.18 10.88 -4.34
N CYS A 47 0.05 10.51 -4.71
CA CYS A 47 0.32 9.63 -5.84
C CYS A 47 -0.26 8.22 -5.62
N SER A 48 -0.11 7.63 -4.43
CA SER A 48 -0.65 6.29 -4.15
C SER A 48 -2.18 6.23 -4.26
N TYR A 49 -2.88 7.21 -3.67
CA TYR A 49 -4.33 7.32 -3.77
C TYR A 49 -4.80 7.66 -5.19
N ALA A 50 -4.05 8.50 -5.92
CA ALA A 50 -4.34 8.78 -7.32
C ALA A 50 -4.25 7.52 -8.18
N THR A 51 -3.23 6.67 -7.98
CA THR A 51 -3.10 5.39 -8.69
C THR A 51 -4.27 4.45 -8.40
N VAL A 52 -4.65 4.30 -7.13
CA VAL A 52 -5.82 3.50 -6.74
C VAL A 52 -7.10 4.06 -7.38
N TYR A 53 -7.30 5.38 -7.34
CA TYR A 53 -8.44 6.04 -7.97
C TYR A 53 -8.49 5.79 -9.49
N LEU A 54 -7.34 5.89 -10.17
CA LEU A 54 -7.26 5.63 -11.61
C LEU A 54 -7.64 4.18 -11.94
N ILE A 55 -7.19 3.20 -11.15
CA ILE A 55 -7.47 1.77 -11.37
C ILE A 55 -8.96 1.46 -11.14
N TYR A 56 -9.52 1.89 -10.02
CA TYR A 56 -10.88 1.48 -9.63
C TYR A 56 -11.99 2.35 -10.22
N MET A 57 -11.72 3.62 -10.56
CA MET A 57 -12.74 4.52 -11.13
C MET A 57 -12.52 4.77 -12.62
N LYS A 58 -11.40 5.40 -12.99
CA LYS A 58 -11.21 5.93 -14.34
C LYS A 58 -10.95 4.83 -15.39
N LEU A 59 -10.21 3.79 -15.01
CA LEU A 59 -9.76 2.72 -15.90
C LEU A 59 -10.34 1.35 -15.50
N LYS A 60 -11.49 1.37 -14.80
CA LYS A 60 -12.21 0.16 -14.38
C LYS A 60 -12.54 -0.76 -15.55
N ALA A 61 -12.81 -0.22 -16.73
CA ALA A 61 -13.15 -1.01 -17.92
C ALA A 61 -11.99 -1.91 -18.40
N THR A 62 -10.75 -1.56 -18.11
CA THR A 62 -9.54 -2.35 -18.44
C THR A 62 -9.06 -3.18 -17.25
N TYR A 63 -9.66 -2.98 -16.06
CA TYR A 63 -9.30 -3.70 -14.85
C TYR A 63 -10.02 -5.06 -14.83
N ASP A 64 -9.28 -6.13 -15.08
CA ASP A 64 -9.78 -7.49 -14.96
C ASP A 64 -9.66 -8.00 -13.52
N GLY A 65 -10.66 -7.67 -12.71
CA GLY A 65 -10.74 -8.08 -11.30
C GLY A 65 -10.87 -9.60 -11.10
N ASN A 66 -11.18 -10.38 -12.15
CA ASN A 66 -11.30 -11.83 -12.02
C ASN A 66 -9.94 -12.53 -11.93
N HIS A 67 -8.86 -11.91 -12.43
CA HIS A 67 -7.50 -12.45 -12.31
C HIS A 67 -6.83 -12.11 -10.97
N ASP A 68 -7.33 -11.10 -10.26
CA ASP A 68 -6.84 -10.66 -8.95
C ASP A 68 -7.47 -11.48 -7.80
N THR A 69 -7.39 -12.82 -7.79
CA THR A 69 -8.05 -13.67 -6.75
C THR A 69 -7.27 -13.80 -5.43
N PHE A 70 -6.14 -13.10 -5.29
CA PHE A 70 -5.30 -13.20 -4.10
C PHE A 70 -6.05 -12.70 -2.85
N ARG A 71 -6.06 -13.51 -1.79
CA ARG A 71 -6.71 -13.19 -0.50
C ARG A 71 -5.75 -12.37 0.36
N VAL A 72 -5.91 -11.05 0.33
CA VAL A 72 -5.05 -10.09 1.06
C VAL A 72 -5.21 -10.21 2.57
N GLU A 73 -6.33 -10.77 3.05
CA GLU A 73 -6.57 -11.02 4.47
C GLU A 73 -5.49 -11.93 5.08
N PHE A 74 -5.00 -12.93 4.32
CA PHE A 74 -3.90 -13.80 4.76
C PHE A 74 -2.55 -13.09 4.86
N LEU A 75 -2.42 -11.87 4.32
CA LEU A 75 -1.23 -11.03 4.53
C LEU A 75 -1.45 -10.08 5.70
N ILE A 76 -2.59 -9.39 5.74
CA ILE A 76 -2.86 -8.35 6.73
C ILE A 76 -2.93 -8.93 8.15
N VAL A 77 -3.55 -10.10 8.33
CA VAL A 77 -3.71 -10.74 9.65
C VAL A 77 -2.36 -11.12 10.29
N PRO A 78 -1.48 -11.91 9.64
CA PRO A 78 -0.19 -12.26 10.25
C PRO A 78 0.72 -11.04 10.39
N VAL A 79 0.68 -10.09 9.45
CA VAL A 79 1.46 -8.84 9.56
C VAL A 79 1.00 -7.99 10.73
N GLY A 80 -0.32 -7.86 10.94
CA GLY A 80 -0.89 -7.18 12.10
C GLY A 80 -0.54 -7.86 13.41
N GLY A 81 -0.61 -9.20 13.45
CA GLY A 81 -0.19 -9.98 14.62
C GLY A 81 1.30 -9.81 14.94
N LEU A 82 2.17 -9.89 13.93
CA LEU A 82 3.61 -9.71 14.09
C LEU A 82 3.95 -8.28 14.53
N ALA A 83 3.29 -7.27 13.98
CA ALA A 83 3.50 -5.88 14.38
C ALA A 83 3.08 -5.59 15.83
N PHE A 84 2.17 -6.38 16.39
CA PHE A 84 1.76 -6.28 17.79
C PHE A 84 2.63 -7.12 18.74
N LEU A 85 3.20 -8.22 18.26
CA LEU A 85 4.06 -9.11 19.05
C LEU A 85 5.53 -8.66 19.06
N VAL A 86 6.00 -8.09 17.95
CA VAL A 86 7.40 -7.69 17.72
C VAL A 86 7.42 -6.21 17.35
N ASN A 87 7.31 -5.36 18.36
CA ASN A 87 7.39 -3.91 18.27
C ASN A 87 8.53 -3.39 19.16
N HIS A 88 9.10 -2.26 18.79
CA HIS A 88 10.16 -1.61 19.59
C HIS A 88 9.59 -1.04 20.89
N ASP A 89 8.43 -0.37 20.80
CA ASP A 89 7.71 0.21 21.94
C ASP A 89 6.19 -0.01 21.79
N PHE A 90 5.49 -0.21 22.91
CA PHE A 90 4.03 -0.39 22.93
C PHE A 90 3.28 0.95 22.82
N SER A 91 3.64 1.75 21.82
CA SER A 91 2.92 2.97 21.45
C SER A 91 2.10 2.71 20.18
N PRO A 92 0.85 3.21 20.07
CA PRO A 92 0.04 3.05 18.87
C PRO A 92 0.73 3.53 17.59
N LEU A 93 1.52 4.61 17.65
CA LEU A 93 2.27 5.13 16.50
C LEU A 93 3.41 4.19 16.09
N GLU A 94 4.13 3.62 17.05
CA GLU A 94 5.22 2.67 16.80
C GLU A 94 4.71 1.33 16.26
N ILE A 95 3.56 0.86 16.75
CA ILE A 95 2.90 -0.33 16.24
C ILE A 95 2.46 -0.11 14.78
N LEU A 96 1.83 1.03 14.47
CA LEU A 96 1.41 1.38 13.10
C LEU A 96 2.62 1.55 12.16
N TRP A 97 3.71 2.12 12.66
CA TRP A 97 4.95 2.26 11.91
C TRP A 97 5.57 0.89 11.60
N THR A 98 5.69 0.02 12.62
CA THR A 98 6.19 -1.35 12.48
C THR A 98 5.31 -2.18 11.53
N PHE A 99 3.99 -2.06 11.67
CA PHE A 99 3.02 -2.65 10.77
C PHE A 99 3.23 -2.21 9.32
N SER A 100 3.50 -0.92 9.08
CA SER A 100 3.77 -0.41 7.73
C SER A 100 4.98 -1.07 7.08
N ILE A 101 6.05 -1.35 7.84
CA ILE A 101 7.29 -1.97 7.34
C ILE A 101 7.06 -3.43 6.94
N TYR A 102 6.40 -4.18 7.83
CA TYR A 102 6.07 -5.57 7.56
C TYR A 102 5.09 -5.70 6.39
N LEU A 103 4.10 -4.81 6.31
CA LEU A 103 3.14 -4.81 5.21
C LEU A 103 3.78 -4.45 3.87
N GLU A 104 4.69 -3.47 3.84
CA GLU A 104 5.42 -3.09 2.62
C GLU A 104 6.21 -4.26 2.03
N SER A 105 6.84 -5.06 2.88
CA SER A 105 7.63 -6.22 2.46
C SER A 105 6.78 -7.27 1.73
N VAL A 106 5.51 -7.39 2.08
CA VAL A 106 4.58 -8.38 1.48
C VAL A 106 3.60 -7.77 0.47
N ALA A 107 3.51 -6.45 0.38
CA ALA A 107 2.56 -5.74 -0.48
C ALA A 107 2.76 -6.02 -1.99
N ILE A 108 3.96 -6.47 -2.38
CA ILE A 108 4.29 -6.84 -3.76
C ILE A 108 3.80 -8.25 -4.17
N LEU A 109 3.44 -9.11 -3.20
CA LEU A 109 3.07 -10.50 -3.47
C LEU A 109 1.88 -10.67 -4.43
N PRO A 110 0.78 -9.89 -4.33
CA PRO A 110 -0.33 -10.00 -5.29
C PRO A 110 0.10 -9.71 -6.73
N GLN A 111 1.02 -8.75 -6.92
CA GLN A 111 1.57 -8.42 -8.23
C GLN A 111 2.41 -9.57 -8.80
N LEU A 112 3.28 -10.17 -7.98
CA LEU A 112 4.10 -11.32 -8.41
C LEU A 112 3.24 -12.53 -8.77
N PHE A 113 2.17 -12.78 -8.01
CA PHE A 113 1.24 -13.88 -8.30
C PHE A 113 0.51 -13.68 -9.63
N MET A 114 0.09 -12.44 -9.93
CA MET A 114 -0.53 -12.11 -11.21
C MET A 114 0.42 -12.39 -12.39
N ILE A 115 1.67 -11.94 -12.29
CA ILE A 115 2.69 -12.14 -13.34
C ILE A 115 3.02 -13.62 -13.54
N SER A 116 3.05 -14.42 -12.46
CA SER A 116 3.33 -15.86 -12.57
C SER A 116 2.18 -16.67 -13.16
N LYS A 117 0.96 -16.11 -13.25
CA LYS A 117 -0.24 -16.79 -13.75
C LYS A 117 -0.52 -16.53 -15.23
N THR A 118 0.13 -15.53 -15.81
CA THR A 118 0.16 -15.21 -17.25
C THR A 118 1.32 -15.90 -17.93
#